data_AF-A0AAP2JWZ4-F1
#
_entry.id   AF-A0AAP2JWZ4-F1
#
_cell.length_a   1.000
_cell.length_b   1.000
_cell.length_c   1.000
_cell.angle_alpha   90.00
_cell.angle_beta   90.00
_cell.angle_gamma   90.00
#
_symmetry.space_group_name_H-M   'P 1'
#
loop_
_entity.id
_entity.type
_entity.pdbx_description
1 polymer ?
#
loop_
_entity_poly.entity_id
_entity_poly.type
_entity_poly.pdbx_seq_one_letter_code
_entity_poly.pdbx_strand_id
1 'polypeptide(L)' 'MNIPEPMFTPVLDNSSNDAVLMDSCINWNRQDERKVCNDRYASRLRKLQMYVLTEKPDYAAISQLIESEIGHIESHA' A
#
# COMPACT_ATOMS: atom_id res chain seq x y z
N MET A 1 -56.35 30.17 -9.21
CA MET A 1 -54.92 30.14 -9.59
C MET A 1 -54.59 28.71 -10.00
N ASN A 2 -53.98 28.52 -11.17
CA ASN A 2 -53.59 27.21 -11.68
C ASN A 2 -52.08 27.05 -11.41
N ILE A 3 -51.72 26.22 -10.43
CA ILE A 3 -50.32 25.99 -10.07
C ILE A 3 -49.82 24.88 -11.00
N PRO A 4 -48.71 25.07 -11.74
CA PRO A 4 -48.20 24.03 -12.64
C PRO A 4 -47.73 22.83 -11.83
N GLU A 5 -48.01 21.62 -12.32
CA GLU A 5 -47.47 20.41 -11.71
C GLU A 5 -45.93 20.40 -11.81
N PRO A 6 -45.22 20.02 -10.74
CA PRO A 6 -43.76 19.97 -10.76
C PRO A 6 -43.30 18.86 -11.71
N MET A 7 -42.57 19.25 -12.76
CA MET A 7 -41.80 18.28 -13.55
C MET A 7 -40.55 17.88 -12.78
N PHE A 8 -40.48 16.61 -12.39
CA PHE A 8 -39.25 16.02 -11.89
C PHE A 8 -38.40 15.58 -13.08
N THR A 9 -37.29 16.24 -13.31
CA THR A 9 -36.26 15.77 -14.24
C THR A 9 -35.54 14.58 -13.62
N PRO A 10 -35.44 13.43 -14.31
CA PRO A 10 -34.68 12.30 -13.80
C PRO A 10 -33.20 12.71 -13.65
N VAL A 11 -32.61 12.38 -12.51
CA VAL A 11 -31.16 12.48 -12.31
C VAL A 11 -30.52 11.56 -13.34
N LEU A 12 -29.64 12.12 -14.18
CA LEU A 12 -28.75 11.34 -15.04
C LEU A 12 -27.94 10.42 -14.12
N ASP A 13 -28.15 9.11 -14.21
CA ASP A 13 -27.43 8.12 -13.41
C ASP A 13 -25.99 8.01 -13.91
N ASN A 14 -25.16 8.91 -13.41
CA ASN A 14 -23.72 8.93 -13.59
C ASN A 14 -22.98 8.10 -12.52
N SER A 15 -23.71 7.46 -11.59
CA SER A 15 -23.11 6.71 -10.48
C SER A 15 -22.24 5.54 -10.95
N SER A 16 -22.53 4.96 -12.12
CA SER A 16 -21.72 3.89 -12.72
C SER A 16 -20.32 4.36 -13.12
N ASN A 17 -20.17 5.57 -13.67
CA ASN A 17 -18.87 6.11 -14.06
C ASN A 17 -18.06 6.54 -12.82
N ASP A 18 -18.73 7.15 -11.84
CA ASP A 18 -18.09 7.58 -10.60
C ASP A 18 -17.61 6.37 -9.78
N ALA A 19 -18.38 5.28 -9.75
CA ALA A 19 -17.98 4.03 -9.10
C ALA A 19 -16.70 3.43 -9.74
N VAL A 20 -16.62 3.38 -11.07
CA VAL A 20 -15.45 2.86 -11.80
C VAL A 20 -14.21 3.73 -11.54
N LEU A 21 -14.37 5.05 -11.49
CA LEU A 21 -13.27 5.98 -11.18
C LEU A 21 -12.80 5.81 -9.73
N MET A 22 -13.73 5.65 -8.78
CA MET A 22 -13.40 5.41 -7.38
C MET A 22 -12.66 4.08 -7.19
N ASP A 23 -13.13 2.99 -7.81
CA ASP A 23 -12.47 1.68 -7.73
C ASP A 23 -11.05 1.72 -8.30
N SER A 24 -10.88 2.42 -9.43
CA SER A 24 -9.57 2.62 -10.05
C SER A 24 -8.62 3.39 -9.14
N CYS A 25 -9.10 4.44 -8.48
CA CYS A 25 -8.33 5.23 -7.52
C CYS A 25 -7.93 4.40 -6.28
N ILE A 26 -8.87 3.64 -5.72
CA ILE A 26 -8.61 2.75 -4.57
C ILE A 26 -7.56 1.69 -4.93
N ASN A 27 -7.68 1.08 -6.10
CA ASN A 27 -6.73 0.06 -6.55
C ASN A 27 -5.33 0.66 -6.76
N TRP A 28 -5.25 1.85 -7.35
CA TRP A 28 -3.97 2.55 -7.54
C TRP A 28 -3.31 2.89 -6.19
N ASN A 29 -4.06 3.45 -5.24
CA ASN A 29 -3.53 3.75 -3.90
C ASN A 29 -3.02 2.49 -3.19
N ARG A 30 -3.77 1.37 -3.25
CA ARG A 30 -3.33 0.10 -2.67
C ARG A 30 -2.03 -0.42 -3.31
N GLN A 31 -1.86 -0.25 -4.61
CA GLN A 31 -0.63 -0.65 -5.30
C GLN A 31 0.54 0.24 -4.91
N ASP A 32 0.31 1.55 -4.81
CA ASP A 32 1.34 2.50 -4.36
C ASP A 32 1.78 2.21 -2.92
N GLU A 33 0.84 1.99 -2.01
CA GLU A 33 1.12 1.60 -0.62
C GLU A 33 1.96 0.32 -0.54
N ARG A 34 1.59 -0.71 -1.31
CA ARG A 34 2.36 -1.97 -1.40
C ARG A 34 3.77 -1.73 -1.93
N LYS A 35 3.93 -0.88 -2.94
CA LYS A 35 5.22 -0.54 -3.51
C LYS A 35 6.10 0.18 -2.49
N VAL A 36 5.57 1.20 -1.82
CA VAL A 36 6.27 1.94 -0.76
C VAL A 36 6.70 1.00 0.37
N CYS A 37 5.83 0.06 0.76
CA CYS A 37 6.14 -0.95 1.76
C CYS A 37 7.29 -1.87 1.33
N ASN A 38 7.22 -2.40 0.10
CA ASN A 38 8.28 -3.24 -0.48
C ASN A 38 9.61 -2.50 -0.60
N ASP A 39 9.60 -1.22 -1.02
CA ASP A 39 10.79 -0.40 -1.13
C ASP A 39 11.45 -0.19 0.25
N ARG A 40 10.64 -0.01 1.30
CA ARG A 40 11.11 0.06 2.69
C ARG A 40 11.79 -1.24 3.12
N TYR A 41 11.17 -2.39 2.88
CA TYR A 41 11.76 -3.70 3.22
C TYR A 41 13.05 -3.96 2.45
N ALA A 42 13.06 -3.70 1.14
CA ALA A 42 14.26 -3.84 0.33
C ALA A 42 15.40 -2.91 0.79
N SER A 43 15.08 -1.69 1.25
CA SER A 43 16.09 -0.77 1.83
C SER A 43 16.72 -1.35 3.10
N ARG A 44 15.91 -1.90 4.00
CA ARG A 44 16.39 -2.51 5.26
C ARG A 44 17.26 -3.74 5.00
N LEU A 45 16.82 -4.64 4.12
CA LEU A 45 17.61 -5.82 3.73
C LEU A 45 18.96 -5.44 3.10
N ARG A 46 19.02 -4.40 2.27
CA ARG A 46 20.30 -3.89 1.72
C ARG A 46 21.23 -3.35 2.82
N LYS A 47 20.71 -2.69 3.85
CA LYS A 47 21.51 -2.24 5.00
C LYS A 47 22.08 -3.42 5.79
N LEU A 48 21.26 -4.43 6.04
CA LEU A 48 21.69 -5.66 6.71
C LEU A 48 22.76 -6.38 5.88
N GLN A 49 22.56 -6.50 4.56
CA GLN A 49 23.56 -7.06 3.65
C GLN A 49 24.89 -6.30 3.72
N MET A 50 24.84 -4.96 3.68
CA MET A 50 26.04 -4.13 3.79
C MET A 50 26.78 -4.38 5.10
N TYR A 51 26.04 -4.42 6.22
CA TYR A 51 26.60 -4.72 7.54
C TYR A 51 27.30 -6.09 7.59
N VAL A 52 26.69 -7.12 7.01
CA VAL A 52 27.29 -8.47 6.95
C VAL A 52 28.59 -8.46 6.15
N LEU A 53 28.65 -7.70 5.04
CA LEU A 53 29.85 -7.60 4.22
C LEU A 53 30.97 -6.81 4.90
N THR A 54 30.63 -5.74 5.65
CA THR A 54 31.62 -4.87 6.31
C THR A 54 32.15 -5.48 7.60
N GLU A 55 31.25 -5.88 8.50
CA GLU A 55 31.61 -6.32 9.85
C GLU A 55 31.98 -7.81 9.91
N LYS A 56 31.62 -8.59 8.88
CA LYS A 56 31.84 -10.05 8.81
C LYS A 56 31.46 -10.77 10.12
N PRO A 57 30.24 -10.53 10.66
CA PRO A 57 29.79 -11.17 11.89
C PRO A 57 29.71 -12.69 11.71
N ASP A 58 29.76 -13.42 12.82
CA ASP A 58 29.59 -14.87 12.78
C ASP A 58 28.16 -15.28 12.36
N TYR A 59 27.99 -16.55 12.04
CA TYR A 59 26.72 -17.10 11.56
C TYR A 59 25.59 -16.98 12.58
N ALA A 60 25.89 -16.98 13.89
CA ALA A 60 24.87 -16.85 14.93
C ALA A 60 24.34 -15.41 14.98
N ALA A 61 25.23 -14.42 14.89
CA ALA A 61 24.87 -13.02 14.79
C ALA A 61 24.10 -12.71 13.49
N ILE A 62 24.51 -13.28 12.35
CA ILE A 62 23.75 -13.16 11.09
C ILE A 62 22.34 -13.73 11.25
N SER A 63 22.19 -14.92 11.85
CA SER A 63 20.88 -15.54 12.07
C SER A 63 19.97 -14.68 12.93
N GLN A 64 20.48 -14.08 14.02
CA GLN A 64 19.70 -13.20 14.89
C GLN A 64 19.26 -11.92 14.17
N LEU A 65 20.13 -11.34 13.34
CA LEU A 65 19.81 -10.16 12.55
C LEU A 65 18.70 -10.44 11.52
N ILE A 66 18.75 -11.61 10.86
CA ILE A 66 17.71 -12.04 9.92
C ILE A 66 16.38 -12.25 10.65
N GLU A 67 16.39 -12.94 11.80
CA GLU A 67 15.18 -13.20 12.58
C GLU A 67 14.55 -11.89 13.08
N SER A 68 15.37 -10.95 13.54
CA SER A 68 14.90 -9.62 13.93
C SER A 68 14.26 -8.87 12.76
N GLU A 69 14.82 -8.98 11.56
CA GLU A 69 14.27 -8.34 10.36
C GLU A 69 12.95 -9.00 9.93
N ILE A 70 12.83 -10.32 10.03
CA ILE A 70 11.57 -11.04 9.80
C ILE A 70 10.49 -10.54 10.77
N GLY A 71 10.78 -10.46 12.07
CA GLY A 71 9.83 -9.95 13.06
C GLY A 71 9.42 -8.49 12.81
N HIS A 72 10.33 -7.66 12.30
CA HIS A 72 10.00 -6.29 11.87
C HIS A 72 9.07 -6.26 10.66
N ILE A 73 9.29 -7.13 9.68
CA ILE A 73 8.42 -7.24 8.50
C ILE A 73 7.04 -7.75 8.92
N GLU A 74 6.95 -8.81 9.71
CA GLU A 74 5.67 -9.39 10.14
C GLU A 74 4.83 -8.45 11.00
N SER A 75 5.47 -7.63 11.84
CA SER A 75 4.77 -6.64 12.68
C SER A 75 4.27 -5.41 11.91
N HIS A 76 4.78 -5.18 10.70
CA HIS A 76 4.45 -3.99 9.88
C HIS A 76 3.85 -4.35 8.51
N ALA A 77 3.61 -5.65 8.24
CA ALA A 77 2.94 -6.19 7.06
C ALA A 77 1.42 -6.20 7.24
#